data_AF-X1ESD6-F1
#
_entry.id   AF-X1ESD6-F1
#
_cell.length_a   1.000
_cell.length_b   1.000
_cell.length_c   1.000
_cell.angle_alpha   90.00
_cell.angle_beta   90.00
_cell.angle_gamma   90.00
#
_symmetry.space_group_name_H-M   'P 1'
#
loop_
_entity.id
_entity.type
_entity.pdbx_description
1 polymer ?
#
loop_
_entity_poly.entity_id
_entity_poly.type
_entity_poly.pdbx_seq_one_letter_code
_entity_poly.pdbx_strand_id
1 'polypeptide(L)'
;PLLIAQYTYLLRVKERRALLNSILQIVRIMEAKDPYTAGHSVRVAEYSEKIARKLKLNEYDVEVLTNLANLHDIGKVQIDLSVLNKTGRFYRSDWGGNNY
;
A
#
# COMPACT_ATOMS: atom_id res chain seq x y z
N PRO A 1 -32.36 -17.40 10.25
CA PRO A 1 -31.06 -17.27 10.94
C PRO A 1 -29.85 -17.43 10.00
N LEU A 2 -29.71 -18.57 9.31
CA LEU A 2 -28.56 -18.85 8.43
C LEU A 2 -28.46 -17.92 7.21
N LEU A 3 -29.60 -17.63 6.54
CA LEU A 3 -29.64 -16.76 5.37
C LEU A 3 -29.16 -15.33 5.71
N ILE A 4 -29.57 -14.81 6.87
CA ILE A 4 -29.15 -13.49 7.37
C ILE A 4 -27.64 -13.52 7.71
N ALA A 5 -27.15 -14.59 8.33
CA ALA A 5 -25.72 -14.75 8.62
C ALA A 5 -24.87 -14.81 7.33
N GLN A 6 -25.32 -15.53 6.30
CA GLN A 6 -24.65 -15.58 5.00
C GLN A 6 -24.66 -14.22 4.30
N TYR A 7 -25.81 -13.53 4.31
CA TYR A 7 -25.93 -12.21 3.69
C TYR A 7 -25.03 -11.17 4.38
N THR A 8 -25.04 -11.12 5.70
CA THR A 8 -24.18 -10.22 6.48
C THR A 8 -22.69 -10.53 6.29
N TYR A 9 -22.31 -11.81 6.19
CA TYR A 9 -20.94 -12.20 5.84
C TYR A 9 -20.52 -11.66 4.47
N LEU A 10 -21.36 -11.86 3.45
CA LEU A 10 -21.07 -11.38 2.09
C LEU A 10 -20.98 -9.85 2.04
N LEU A 11 -21.87 -9.13 2.73
CA LEU A 11 -21.79 -7.69 2.85
C LEU A 11 -20.45 -7.25 3.47
N ARG A 12 -20.04 -7.90 4.56
CA ARG A 12 -18.77 -7.59 5.24
C ARG A 12 -17.55 -7.83 4.36
N VAL A 13 -17.55 -8.92 3.59
CA VAL A 13 -16.49 -9.19 2.60
C VAL A 13 -16.46 -8.13 1.50
N LYS A 14 -17.64 -7.71 1.01
CA LYS A 14 -17.77 -6.68 -0.03
C LYS A 14 -17.30 -5.30 0.47
N GLU A 15 -17.68 -4.92 1.68
CA GLU A 15 -17.22 -3.69 2.34
C GLU A 15 -15.71 -3.68 2.55
N ARG A 16 -15.14 -4.77 3.08
CA ARG A 16 -13.68 -4.90 3.24
C ARG A 16 -12.96 -4.72 1.92
N ARG A 17 -13.46 -5.35 0.84
CA ARG A 17 -12.87 -5.21 -0.49
C ARG A 17 -12.99 -3.77 -1.02
N ALA A 18 -14.12 -3.10 -0.81
CA ALA A 18 -14.30 -1.71 -1.19
C ALA A 18 -13.32 -0.77 -0.45
N LEU A 19 -13.13 -0.96 0.86
CA LEU A 19 -12.18 -0.19 1.65
C LEU A 19 -10.74 -0.38 1.17
N LEU A 20 -10.31 -1.63 0.95
CA LEU A 20 -8.98 -1.92 0.42
C LEU A 20 -8.77 -1.26 -0.95
N ASN A 21 -9.76 -1.34 -1.85
CA ASN A 21 -9.70 -0.69 -3.16
C ASN A 21 -9.57 0.83 -3.06
N SER A 22 -10.27 1.47 -2.12
CA SER A 22 -10.15 2.92 -1.89
C SER A 22 -8.76 3.30 -1.39
N ILE A 23 -8.18 2.53 -0.47
CA ILE A 23 -6.82 2.77 0.02
C ILE A 23 -5.80 2.62 -1.12
N LEU A 24 -5.93 1.56 -1.94
CA LEU A 24 -5.05 1.36 -3.11
C LEU A 24 -5.17 2.50 -4.13
N GLN A 25 -6.35 3.10 -4.29
CA GLN A 25 -6.51 4.27 -5.14
C GLN A 25 -5.76 5.50 -4.59
N ILE A 26 -5.77 5.70 -3.27
CA ILE A 26 -4.97 6.77 -2.64
C ILE A 26 -3.49 6.56 -2.90
N VAL A 27 -2.98 5.33 -2.72
CA VAL A 27 -1.58 4.99 -3.04
C VAL A 27 -1.26 5.29 -4.50
N ARG A 28 -2.13 4.90 -5.44
CA ARG A 28 -1.93 5.20 -6.87
C ARG A 28 -1.92 6.69 -7.17
N ILE A 29 -2.77 7.48 -6.50
CA ILE A 29 -2.81 8.94 -6.65
C ILE A 29 -1.52 9.57 -6.12
N MET A 30 -0.98 9.05 -5.01
CA MET A 30 0.30 9.49 -4.47
C MET A 30 1.46 9.17 -5.43
N GLU A 31 1.53 7.93 -5.92
CA GLU A 31 2.53 7.53 -6.92
C GLU A 31 2.38 8.34 -8.21
N ALA A 32 1.17 8.72 -8.63
CA ALA A 32 0.98 9.54 -9.82
C ALA A 32 1.58 10.95 -9.69
N LYS A 33 1.81 11.46 -8.46
CA LYS A 33 2.50 12.73 -8.22
C LYS A 33 4.02 12.62 -8.35
N ASP A 34 4.55 11.40 -8.38
CA ASP A 34 5.96 11.10 -8.61
C ASP A 34 6.08 10.10 -9.79
N PRO A 35 6.34 10.57 -11.02
CA PRO A 35 6.42 9.74 -12.21
C PRO A 35 7.34 8.51 -12.10
N TYR A 36 8.35 8.55 -11.21
CA TYR A 36 9.28 7.44 -11.00
C TYR A 36 8.66 6.27 -10.24
N THR A 37 7.59 6.49 -9.47
CA THR A 37 6.95 5.48 -8.62
C THR A 37 5.64 4.93 -9.18
N ALA A 38 5.22 5.35 -10.38
CA ALA A 38 3.97 4.87 -10.98
C ALA A 38 3.91 3.32 -11.07
N GLY A 39 2.96 2.74 -10.33
CA GLY A 39 2.75 1.29 -10.27
C GLY A 39 3.87 0.53 -9.55
N HIS A 40 4.75 1.22 -8.83
CA HIS A 40 5.84 0.62 -8.06
C HIS A 40 5.27 -0.34 -7.01
N SER A 41 4.32 0.12 -6.20
CA SER A 41 3.72 -0.66 -5.13
C SER A 41 3.03 -1.93 -5.66
N VAL A 42 2.40 -1.85 -6.85
CA VAL A 42 1.80 -3.01 -7.50
C VAL A 42 2.86 -4.03 -7.90
N ARG A 43 3.96 -3.61 -8.55
CA ARG A 43 5.05 -4.52 -8.94
C ARG A 43 5.72 -5.14 -7.72
N VAL A 44 5.96 -4.36 -6.66
CA VAL A 44 6.54 -4.86 -5.39
C VAL A 44 5.61 -5.89 -4.75
N ALA A 45 4.30 -5.65 -4.75
CA ALA A 45 3.31 -6.61 -4.24
C ALA A 45 3.29 -7.91 -5.05
N GLU A 46 3.31 -7.83 -6.39
CA GLU A 46 3.38 -9.03 -7.25
C GLU A 46 4.64 -9.86 -7.00
N TYR A 47 5.80 -9.22 -6.85
CA TYR A 47 7.04 -9.93 -6.53
C TYR A 47 7.00 -10.53 -5.12
N SER A 48 6.47 -9.79 -4.14
CA SER A 48 6.33 -10.24 -2.76
C SER A 48 5.43 -11.48 -2.69
N GLU A 49 4.31 -11.50 -3.41
CA GLU A 49 3.42 -12.65 -3.51
C GLU A 49 4.14 -13.86 -4.11
N LYS A 50 4.84 -13.68 -5.25
CA LYS A 50 5.58 -14.76 -5.92
C LYS A 50 6.65 -15.36 -5.01
N ILE A 51 7.38 -14.52 -4.27
CA ILE A 51 8.40 -14.97 -3.31
C ILE A 51 7.74 -15.72 -2.15
N ALA A 52 6.68 -15.18 -1.54
CA ALA A 52 5.95 -15.81 -0.45
C ALA A 52 5.41 -17.19 -0.83
N ARG A 53 4.83 -17.33 -2.04
CA ARG A 53 4.36 -18.61 -2.57
C ARG A 53 5.51 -19.59 -2.81
N LYS A 54 6.67 -19.13 -3.30
CA LYS A 54 7.87 -19.98 -3.46
C LYS A 54 8.42 -20.46 -2.13
N LEU A 55 8.28 -19.67 -1.07
CA LEU A 55 8.61 -20.04 0.30
C LEU A 55 7.56 -20.95 0.97
N LYS A 56 6.46 -21.27 0.28
CA LYS A 56 5.36 -22.12 0.78
C LYS A 56 4.73 -21.58 2.07
N LEU A 57 4.64 -20.25 2.19
CA LEU A 57 3.86 -19.63 3.25
C LEU A 57 2.36 -19.98 3.09
N ASN A 58 1.61 -19.93 4.19
CA ASN A 58 0.17 -20.16 4.13
C ASN A 58 -0.54 -18.99 3.41
N GLU A 59 -1.77 -19.23 2.93
CA GLU A 59 -2.52 -18.21 2.16
C GLU A 59 -2.79 -16.93 2.95
N TYR A 60 -2.93 -17.03 4.28
CA TYR A 60 -3.10 -15.85 5.13
C TYR A 60 -1.84 -14.96 5.11
N ASP A 61 -0.66 -15.54 5.28
CA ASP A 61 0.61 -14.81 5.24
C ASP A 61 0.90 -14.25 3.85
N VAL A 62 0.56 -14.99 2.79
CA VAL A 62 0.65 -14.50 1.41
C VAL A 62 -0.25 -13.28 1.19
N GLU A 63 -1.52 -13.34 1.64
CA GLU A 63 -2.45 -12.20 1.55
C GLU A 63 -1.93 -11.00 2.35
N VAL A 64 -1.47 -11.21 3.58
CA VAL A 64 -0.95 -10.16 4.45
C VAL A 64 0.27 -9.50 3.82
N LEU A 65 1.27 -10.27 3.37
CA LEU A 65 2.47 -9.74 2.72
C LEU A 65 2.15 -8.93 1.47
N THR A 66 1.24 -9.45 0.63
CA THR A 66 0.82 -8.77 -0.61
C THR A 66 0.13 -7.44 -0.31
N ASN A 67 -0.72 -7.41 0.71
CA ASN A 67 -1.39 -6.18 1.13
C ASN A 67 -0.39 -5.18 1.74
N LEU A 68 0.55 -5.62 2.57
CA LEU A 68 1.57 -4.74 3.16
C LEU A 68 2.49 -4.16 2.10
N ALA A 69 2.90 -4.96 1.12
CA ALA A 69 3.72 -4.50 0.00
C ALA A 69 3.01 -3.40 -0.82
N ASN A 70 1.70 -3.53 -1.04
CA ASN A 70 0.91 -2.50 -1.71
C ASN A 70 0.81 -1.18 -0.90
N LEU A 71 0.98 -1.24 0.42
CA LEU A 71 0.73 -0.11 1.33
C LEU A 71 2.00 0.46 1.96
N HIS A 72 3.17 -0.16 1.73
CA HIS A 72 4.40 0.15 2.48
C HIS A 72 4.81 1.64 2.41
N ASP A 73 4.51 2.29 1.29
CA ASP A 73 4.88 3.68 1.01
C ASP A 73 3.77 4.70 1.33
N ILE A 74 2.65 4.27 1.93
CA ILE A 74 1.53 5.18 2.27
C ILE A 74 1.95 6.30 3.22
N GLY A 75 2.99 6.09 4.04
CA GLY A 75 3.55 7.10 4.94
C GLY A 75 4.14 8.33 4.23
N LYS A 76 4.48 8.21 2.94
CA LYS A 76 4.99 9.32 2.14
C LYS A 76 3.96 10.45 1.94
N VAL A 77 2.69 10.24 2.31
CA VAL A 77 1.62 11.23 2.20
C VAL A 77 1.90 12.50 3.01
N GLN A 78 2.72 12.39 4.07
CA GLN A 78 3.09 13.50 4.93
C GLN A 78 4.38 14.23 4.49
N ILE A 79 5.05 13.75 3.45
CA ILE A 79 6.32 14.32 2.98
C ILE A 79 6.02 15.37 1.90
N ASP A 80 6.64 16.54 2.02
CA ASP A 80 6.52 17.60 1.03
C ASP A 80 7.12 17.18 -0.33
N LEU A 81 6.45 17.53 -1.43
CA LEU A 81 6.89 17.16 -2.79
C LEU A 81 8.26 17.73 -3.15
N SER A 82 8.64 18.89 -2.62
CA SER A 82 9.96 19.51 -2.85
C SER A 82 11.10 18.69 -2.23
N VAL A 83 10.81 17.98 -1.13
CA VAL A 83 11.74 17.01 -0.52
C VAL A 83 11.67 15.69 -1.27
N LEU A 84 10.46 15.19 -1.54
CA LEU A 84 10.25 13.88 -2.17
C LEU A 84 10.86 13.79 -3.58
N ASN A 85 10.72 14.85 -4.38
CA ASN A 85 11.18 14.90 -5.78
C ASN A 85 12.58 15.55 -5.93
N LYS A 86 13.31 15.74 -4.83
CA LYS A 86 14.64 16.36 -4.87
C LYS A 86 15.63 15.46 -5.62
N THR A 87 16.15 15.95 -6.75
CA THR A 87 17.13 15.22 -7.58
C THR A 87 18.58 15.39 -7.11
N GLY A 88 18.82 16.29 -6.15
CA GLY A 88 20.13 16.57 -5.57
C GLY A 88 20.35 15.87 -4.22
N ARG A 89 21.53 16.08 -3.63
CA ARG A 89 21.88 15.48 -2.34
C ARG A 89 20.93 15.93 -1.23
N PHE A 90 20.44 14.98 -0.45
CA PHE A 90 19.67 15.27 0.76
C PHE A 90 20.60 15.84 1.85
N TYR A 91 20.13 16.89 2.52
CA TYR A 91 20.79 17.52 3.67
C TYR A 91 19.96 17.28 4.94
N ARG A 92 20.57 17.49 6.11
CA ARG A 92 19.92 17.26 7.41
C ARG A 92 18.57 18.00 7.57
N SER A 93 18.41 19.16 6.94
CA SER A 93 17.16 19.93 6.91
C SER A 93 16.00 19.19 6.23
N ASP A 94 16.29 18.28 5.29
CA ASP A 94 15.28 17.56 4.51
C ASP A 94 14.66 16.39 5.28
N TRP A 95 15.32 15.93 6.36
CA TRP A 95 14.93 14.75 7.14
C TRP A 95 14.00 15.05 8.33
N GLY A 96 13.25 16.16 8.28
CA GLY A 96 12.33 16.55 9.36
C GLY A 96 13.01 17.24 10.56
N GLY A 97 14.22 17.77 10.37
CA GLY A 97 14.97 18.51 11.39
C GLY A 97 14.44 19.93 11.65
N ASN A 98 13.14 20.07 11.92
CA ASN A 98 12.58 21.17 12.71
C ASN A 98 11.10 20.88 13.00
N ASN A 99 10.81 20.59 14.27
CA ASN A 99 9.49 20.56 14.91
C ASN A 99 8.44 19.64 14.25
N TYR A 100 8.39 18.36 14.65
CA TYR A 100 7.33 17.70 15.42
C TYR A 100 7.77 16.26 15.74
#